data_AF-A0AA48I8I9-F1
#
_entry.id   AF-A0AA48I8I9-F1
#
_cell.length_a   1.000
_cell.length_b   1.000
_cell.length_c   1.000
_cell.angle_alpha   90.00
_cell.angle_beta   90.00
_cell.angle_gamma   90.00
#
_symmetry.space_group_name_H-M   'P 1'
#
loop_
_entity.id
_entity.type
_entity.pdbx_description
1 polymer ?
#
loop_
_entity_poly.entity_id
_entity_poly.type
_entity_poly.pdbx_seq_one_letter_code
_entity_poly.pdbx_strand_id
1 'polypeptide(L)'
;MDNIETESRSALATGSIGARFISQNAVDEAKERREEEWKEAYERIGQEPPPLMKEEEHDGRTLFERLEEQKQLKQDWWDDRMKMKNQYRGLVGEEFEFLAEKDREKRDAERKVEEEVNVELQGYREARTKRAADAVAASEPQPASSAPKPPLKKTVPAKPAKKDMRSLMKGVVVKKKAAKPADKAADKTADKDKKRPAEDDAREAKRRA
;
A
#
# COMPACT_ATOMS: atom_id res chain seq x y z
N MET A 1 -40.38 12.32 39.86
CA MET A 1 -39.32 12.81 38.97
C MET A 1 -40.00 13.19 37.66
N ASP A 2 -41.12 13.93 37.72
CA ASP A 2 -42.07 13.95 36.61
C ASP A 2 -42.87 15.26 36.75
N ASN A 3 -42.55 16.29 35.96
CA ASN A 3 -43.45 17.40 35.61
C ASN A 3 -42.78 18.49 34.73
N ILE A 4 -41.46 18.52 34.59
CA ILE A 4 -40.79 19.59 33.81
C ILE A 4 -40.88 19.35 32.29
N GLU A 5 -40.87 18.08 31.86
CA GLU A 5 -40.98 17.74 30.42
C GLU A 5 -42.40 17.93 29.86
N THR A 6 -43.44 17.82 30.69
CA THR A 6 -44.83 17.91 30.26
C THR A 6 -45.30 19.35 30.05
N GLU A 7 -44.84 20.31 30.85
CA GLU A 7 -45.14 21.74 30.67
C GLU A 7 -44.52 22.31 29.39
N SER A 8 -43.27 21.93 29.11
CA SER A 8 -42.52 22.38 27.93
C SER A 8 -43.14 21.91 26.61
N ARG A 9 -43.75 20.71 26.60
CA ARG A 9 -44.44 20.16 25.43
C ARG A 9 -45.85 20.75 25.25
N SER A 10 -46.50 21.18 26.33
CA SER A 10 -47.85 21.76 26.33
C SER A 10 -47.89 23.17 25.73
N ALA A 11 -46.90 24.02 26.04
CA ALA A 11 -46.83 25.39 25.51
C ALA A 11 -46.67 25.46 23.98
N LEU A 12 -46.15 24.40 23.34
CA LEU A 12 -46.00 24.31 21.88
C LEU A 12 -47.33 24.06 21.14
N ALA A 13 -48.35 23.53 21.84
CA ALA A 13 -49.57 23.01 21.20
C ALA A 13 -50.73 24.02 21.11
N THR A 14 -50.69 25.14 21.86
CA THR A 14 -51.84 26.08 21.94
C THR A 14 -51.47 27.57 21.88
N GLY A 15 -50.22 27.93 21.58
CA GLY A 15 -49.74 29.32 21.66
C GLY A 15 -49.51 30.00 20.30
N SER A 16 -49.97 31.25 20.19
CA SER A 16 -49.60 32.21 19.14
C SER A 16 -48.09 32.20 18.88
N ILE A 17 -47.67 32.36 17.62
CA ILE A 17 -46.28 32.27 17.14
C ILE A 17 -45.29 33.11 17.98
N GLY A 18 -45.74 34.22 18.57
CA GLY A 18 -44.93 35.06 19.46
C GLY A 18 -44.49 34.38 20.77
N ALA A 19 -45.25 33.42 21.29
CA ALA A 19 -44.92 32.68 22.51
C ALA A 19 -43.82 31.62 22.30
N ARG A 20 -43.44 31.36 21.04
CA ARG A 20 -42.37 30.42 20.67
C ARG A 20 -41.01 31.09 20.59
N PHE A 21 -40.98 32.42 20.54
CA PHE A 21 -39.76 33.21 20.52
C PHE A 21 -39.43 33.68 21.93
N ILE A 22 -38.25 33.31 22.40
CA ILE A 22 -37.69 33.74 23.69
C ILE A 22 -36.72 34.88 23.36
N SER A 23 -36.79 35.98 24.12
CA SER A 23 -35.83 37.07 23.98
C SER A 23 -34.45 36.62 24.45
N GLN A 24 -33.39 37.20 23.89
CA GLN A 24 -32.02 36.89 24.28
C GLN A 24 -31.81 37.06 25.80
N ASN A 25 -32.32 38.15 26.37
CA ASN A 25 -32.26 38.40 27.81
C ASN A 25 -32.92 37.28 28.64
N ALA A 26 -34.06 36.75 28.20
CA ALA A 26 -34.72 35.67 28.93
C ALA A 26 -33.94 34.34 28.85
N VAL A 27 -33.17 34.10 27.78
CA VAL A 27 -32.24 32.98 27.69
C VAL A 27 -31.06 33.18 28.64
N ASP A 28 -30.50 34.38 28.69
CA ASP A 28 -29.35 34.71 29.53
C ASP A 28 -29.70 34.61 31.02
N GLU A 29 -30.83 35.18 31.45
CA GLU A 29 -31.33 35.03 32.84
C GLU A 29 -31.58 33.56 33.22
N ALA A 30 -32.09 32.75 32.28
CA ALA A 30 -32.31 31.32 32.53
C ALA A 30 -31.00 30.53 32.63
N LYS A 31 -29.94 30.93 31.91
CA LYS A 31 -28.60 30.38 32.05
C LYS A 31 -28.01 30.77 33.42
N GLU A 32 -28.11 32.04 33.81
CA GLU A 32 -27.62 32.54 35.09
C GLU A 32 -28.25 31.82 36.29
N ARG A 33 -29.59 31.71 36.33
CA ARG A 33 -30.28 30.97 37.41
C ARG A 33 -29.81 29.52 37.50
N ARG A 34 -29.64 28.85 36.36
CA ARG A 34 -29.14 27.46 36.32
C ARG A 34 -27.71 27.37 36.82
N GLU A 35 -26.85 28.33 36.47
CA GLU A 35 -25.46 28.37 36.95
C GLU A 35 -25.38 28.65 38.45
N GLU A 36 -26.23 29.52 38.99
CA GLU A 36 -26.32 29.81 40.42
C GLU A 36 -26.79 28.58 41.21
N GLU A 37 -27.86 27.94 40.78
CA GLU A 37 -28.36 26.69 41.37
C GLU A 37 -27.29 25.58 41.31
N TRP A 38 -26.53 25.51 40.21
CA TRP A 38 -25.44 24.56 40.05
C TRP A 38 -24.29 24.86 41.03
N LYS A 39 -23.85 26.12 41.12
CA LYS A 39 -22.82 26.55 42.07
C LYS A 39 -23.23 26.25 43.52
N GLU A 40 -24.45 26.62 43.90
CA GLU A 40 -25.00 26.34 45.24
C GLU A 40 -25.09 24.83 45.52
N ALA A 41 -25.49 24.03 44.53
CA ALA A 41 -25.53 22.58 44.67
C ALA A 41 -24.15 21.96 44.92
N TYR A 42 -23.10 22.51 44.30
CA TYR A 42 -21.71 22.04 44.50
C TYR A 42 -21.09 22.56 45.80
N GLU A 43 -21.37 23.81 46.16
CA GLU A 43 -21.02 24.38 47.48
C GLU A 43 -21.63 23.56 48.62
N ARG A 44 -22.90 23.14 48.46
CA ARG A 44 -23.58 22.24 49.41
C ARG A 44 -22.93 20.84 49.50
N ILE A 45 -22.37 20.34 48.40
CA ILE A 45 -21.64 19.05 48.35
C ILE A 45 -20.19 19.22 48.86
N GLY A 46 -19.72 20.46 49.05
CA GLY A 46 -18.37 20.78 49.50
C GLY A 46 -17.29 20.50 48.44
N GLN A 47 -17.67 20.48 47.16
CA GLN A 47 -16.76 20.28 46.03
C GLN A 47 -16.76 21.51 45.13
N GLU A 48 -15.62 21.86 44.56
CA GLU A 48 -15.53 22.94 43.59
C GLU A 48 -16.28 22.55 42.30
N PRO A 49 -17.15 23.42 41.76
CA PRO A 49 -17.83 23.14 40.50
C PRO A 49 -16.79 22.93 39.39
N PRO A 50 -16.93 21.88 38.55
CA PRO A 50 -16.04 21.65 37.43
C PRO A 50 -15.94 22.91 36.55
N PRO A 51 -14.77 23.18 35.95
CA PRO A 51 -14.60 24.33 35.07
C PRO A 51 -15.69 24.34 33.99
N LEU A 52 -16.40 25.47 33.87
CA LEU A 52 -17.40 25.65 32.83
C LEU A 52 -16.75 25.34 31.49
N MET A 53 -17.29 24.32 30.80
CA MET A 53 -16.86 23.99 29.45
C MET A 53 -17.11 25.24 28.61
N LYS A 54 -16.03 25.90 28.21
CA LYS A 54 -16.09 27.09 27.35
C LYS A 54 -16.96 26.74 26.15
N GLU A 55 -17.97 27.56 25.84
CA GLU A 55 -18.69 27.45 24.58
C GLU A 55 -17.63 27.39 23.47
N GLU A 56 -17.56 26.27 22.76
CA GLU A 56 -16.56 26.07 21.70
C GLU A 56 -16.67 27.27 20.75
N GLU A 57 -15.55 27.98 20.55
CA GLU A 57 -15.50 29.10 19.61
C GLU A 57 -16.10 28.65 18.28
N HIS A 58 -17.08 29.41 17.80
CA HIS A 58 -17.81 29.08 16.58
C HIS A 58 -16.81 28.90 15.44
N ASP A 59 -16.64 27.65 15.01
CA ASP A 59 -15.74 27.30 13.92
C ASP A 59 -16.25 27.92 12.62
N GLY A 60 -15.42 28.72 11.95
CA GLY A 60 -15.74 29.34 10.67
C GLY A 60 -15.79 28.36 9.51
N ARG A 61 -15.41 27.10 9.71
CA ARG A 61 -15.54 26.03 8.71
C ARG A 61 -16.99 25.64 8.52
N THR A 62 -17.32 25.28 7.28
CA THR A 62 -18.64 24.75 6.98
C THR A 62 -18.83 23.37 7.63
N LEU A 63 -20.07 23.01 7.96
CA LEU A 63 -20.39 21.67 8.49
C LEU A 63 -19.86 20.53 7.59
N PHE A 64 -19.84 20.76 6.27
CA PHE A 64 -19.30 19.81 5.30
C PHE A 64 -17.81 19.56 5.51
N GLU A 65 -17.01 20.61 5.67
CA GLU A 65 -15.56 20.49 5.92
C GLU A 65 -15.29 19.72 7.20
N ARG A 66 -16.03 20.00 8.29
CA ARG A 66 -15.91 19.26 9.55
C ARG A 66 -16.23 17.77 9.40
N LEU A 67 -17.31 17.43 8.69
CA LEU A 67 -17.70 16.04 8.47
C LEU A 67 -16.71 15.29 7.56
N GLU A 68 -16.20 15.97 6.54
CA GLU A 68 -15.23 15.40 5.63
C GLU A 68 -13.89 15.16 6.32
N GLU A 69 -13.42 16.09 7.16
CA GLU A 69 -12.24 15.90 8.01
C GLU A 69 -12.41 14.71 8.96
N GLN A 70 -13.56 14.57 9.63
CA GLN A 70 -13.84 13.42 10.50
C GLN A 70 -13.86 12.10 9.73
N LYS A 71 -14.38 12.11 8.51
CA LYS A 71 -14.42 10.93 7.65
C LYS A 71 -13.03 10.55 7.15
N GLN A 72 -12.24 11.52 6.70
CA GLN A 72 -10.86 11.33 6.27
C GLN A 72 -10.01 10.82 7.43
N LEU A 73 -10.12 11.40 8.62
CA LEU A 73 -9.40 10.95 9.80
C LEU A 73 -9.71 9.49 10.16
N LYS A 74 -10.98 9.08 10.07
CA LYS A 74 -11.39 7.68 10.28
C LYS A 74 -10.85 6.76 9.19
N GLN A 75 -10.85 7.23 7.94
CA GLN A 75 -10.33 6.49 6.80
C GLN A 75 -8.82 6.30 6.92
N ASP A 76 -8.07 7.36 7.22
CA ASP A 76 -6.62 7.32 7.42
C ASP A 76 -6.24 6.42 8.59
N TRP A 77 -6.96 6.52 9.72
CA TRP A 77 -6.76 5.63 10.86
C TRP A 77 -7.03 4.17 10.51
N TRP A 78 -8.08 3.91 9.73
CA TRP A 78 -8.41 2.56 9.27
C TRP A 78 -7.34 2.02 8.32
N ASP A 79 -6.91 2.85 7.37
CA ASP A 79 -5.90 2.50 6.38
C ASP A 79 -4.55 2.27 7.05
N ASP A 80 -4.14 3.08 8.03
CA ASP A 80 -2.92 2.86 8.79
C ASP A 80 -3.00 1.57 9.61
N ARG A 81 -4.12 1.32 10.31
CA ARG A 81 -4.31 0.09 11.09
C ARG A 81 -4.29 -1.14 10.20
N MET A 82 -4.95 -1.09 9.04
CA MET A 82 -5.01 -2.20 8.10
C MET A 82 -3.71 -2.38 7.33
N LYS A 83 -3.05 -1.30 6.92
CA LYS A 83 -1.74 -1.33 6.26
C LYS A 83 -0.68 -1.92 7.17
N MET A 84 -0.60 -1.48 8.43
CA MET A 84 0.38 -2.04 9.38
C MET A 84 0.08 -3.51 9.68
N LYS A 85 -1.21 -3.86 9.84
CA LYS A 85 -1.62 -5.26 9.99
C LYS A 85 -1.23 -6.11 8.79
N ASN A 86 -1.38 -5.61 7.57
CA ASN A 86 -1.05 -6.34 6.35
C ASN A 86 0.47 -6.40 6.08
N GLN A 87 1.21 -5.36 6.46
CA GLN A 87 2.64 -5.26 6.24
C GLN A 87 3.46 -6.09 7.24
N TYR A 88 2.98 -6.20 8.48
CA TYR A 88 3.62 -6.97 9.56
C TYR A 88 2.79 -8.19 9.96
N ARG A 89 2.15 -8.86 8.99
CA ARG A 89 1.56 -10.18 9.21
C ARG A 89 2.61 -11.27 9.06
N GLY A 90 2.52 -12.32 9.87
CA GLY A 90 3.23 -13.56 9.59
C GLY A 90 2.78 -14.15 8.25
N LEU A 91 3.70 -14.88 7.59
CA LEU A 91 3.31 -15.73 6.47
C LEU A 91 2.36 -16.81 6.98
N VAL A 92 1.27 -17.04 6.25
CA VAL A 92 0.37 -18.16 6.52
C VAL A 92 1.09 -19.46 6.12
N GLY A 93 0.75 -20.61 6.75
CA GLY A 93 1.38 -21.89 6.43
C GLY A 93 1.39 -22.22 4.93
N GLU A 94 0.26 -21.99 4.25
CA GLU A 94 0.15 -22.15 2.79
C GLU A 94 1.07 -21.20 2.00
N GLU A 95 1.19 -19.94 2.43
CA GLU A 95 2.08 -18.96 1.78
C GLU A 95 3.56 -19.33 1.98
N PHE A 96 3.90 -19.86 3.14
CA PHE A 96 5.24 -20.38 3.41
C PHE A 96 5.56 -21.57 2.51
N GLU A 97 4.64 -22.53 2.37
CA GLU A 97 4.78 -23.67 1.46
C GLU A 97 4.92 -23.23 0.01
N PHE A 98 4.09 -22.29 -0.45
CA PHE A 98 4.17 -21.72 -1.79
C PHE A 98 5.53 -21.06 -2.06
N LEU A 99 6.04 -20.24 -1.13
CA LEU A 99 7.37 -19.65 -1.29
C LEU A 99 8.48 -20.70 -1.26
N ALA A 100 8.37 -21.73 -0.41
CA ALA A 100 9.31 -22.83 -0.37
C ALA A 100 9.31 -23.63 -1.69
N GLU A 101 8.14 -23.84 -2.29
CA GLU A 101 8.01 -24.49 -3.59
C GLU A 101 8.59 -23.64 -4.73
N LYS A 102 8.33 -22.33 -4.75
CA LYS A 102 8.96 -21.40 -5.70
C LYS A 102 10.48 -21.37 -5.57
N ASP A 103 10.98 -21.39 -4.35
CA ASP A 103 12.41 -21.46 -4.06
C ASP A 103 13.04 -22.79 -4.49
N ARG A 104 12.29 -23.90 -4.41
CA ARG A 104 12.72 -25.20 -4.94
C ARG A 104 12.71 -25.20 -6.46
N GLU A 105 11.64 -24.72 -7.08
CA GLU A 105 11.50 -24.59 -8.53
C GLU A 105 12.66 -23.79 -9.13
N LYS A 106 13.03 -22.66 -8.51
CA LYS A 106 14.16 -21.84 -8.94
C LYS A 106 15.49 -22.60 -8.86
N ARG A 107 15.76 -23.29 -7.74
CA ARG A 107 16.98 -24.09 -7.59
C ARG A 107 17.03 -25.27 -8.58
N ASP A 108 15.89 -25.90 -8.84
CA ASP A 108 15.79 -26.99 -9.80
C ASP A 108 16.00 -26.49 -11.24
N ALA A 109 15.48 -25.31 -11.58
CA ALA A 109 15.73 -24.69 -12.87
C ALA A 109 17.22 -24.35 -13.04
N GLU A 110 17.85 -23.73 -12.03
CA GLU A 110 19.29 -23.43 -12.04
C GLU A 110 20.14 -24.71 -12.17
N ARG A 111 19.78 -25.78 -11.43
CA ARG A 111 20.47 -27.07 -11.52
C ARG A 111 20.34 -27.70 -12.90
N LYS A 112 19.14 -27.67 -13.51
CA LYS A 112 18.95 -28.19 -14.88
C LYS A 112 19.81 -27.45 -15.90
N VAL A 113 19.88 -26.12 -15.80
CA VAL A 113 20.77 -25.33 -16.67
C VAL A 113 22.24 -25.73 -16.45
N GLU A 114 22.67 -25.93 -15.21
CA GLU A 114 24.03 -26.39 -14.91
C GLU A 114 24.32 -27.80 -15.47
N GLU A 115 23.38 -28.72 -15.33
CA GLU A 115 23.47 -30.07 -15.87
C GLU A 115 23.58 -30.06 -17.40
N GLU A 116 22.74 -29.28 -18.09
CA GLU A 116 22.78 -29.11 -19.55
C GLU A 116 24.13 -28.55 -20.00
N VAL A 117 24.61 -27.49 -19.35
CA VAL A 117 25.93 -26.90 -19.64
C VAL A 117 27.06 -27.90 -19.41
N ASN A 118 26.99 -28.71 -18.36
CA ASN A 118 27.99 -29.72 -18.06
C ASN A 118 28.02 -30.82 -19.13
N VAL A 119 26.85 -31.30 -19.57
CA VAL A 119 26.73 -32.29 -20.65
C VAL A 119 27.32 -31.75 -21.95
N GLU A 120 26.99 -30.53 -22.34
CA GLU A 120 27.56 -29.89 -23.53
C GLU A 120 29.09 -29.73 -23.41
N LEU A 121 29.59 -29.34 -22.23
CA LEU A 121 31.01 -29.17 -22.00
C LEU A 121 31.78 -30.50 -22.06
N GLN A 122 31.18 -31.58 -21.53
CA GLN A 122 31.73 -32.93 -21.64
C GLN A 122 31.77 -33.39 -23.09
N GLY A 123 30.67 -33.21 -23.85
CA GLY A 123 30.62 -33.53 -25.27
C GLY A 123 31.66 -32.76 -26.09
N TYR A 124 31.88 -31.47 -25.79
CA TYR A 124 32.93 -30.67 -26.42
C TYR A 124 34.33 -31.19 -26.09
N ARG A 125 34.60 -31.57 -24.83
CA ARG A 125 35.88 -32.15 -24.41
C ARG A 125 36.15 -33.46 -25.14
N GLU A 126 35.17 -34.35 -25.23
CA GLU A 126 35.28 -35.60 -25.96
C GLU A 126 35.47 -35.41 -27.47
N ALA A 127 34.72 -34.50 -28.11
CA ALA A 127 34.88 -34.21 -29.52
C ALA A 127 36.27 -33.61 -29.82
N ARG A 128 36.79 -32.78 -28.90
CA ARG A 128 38.14 -32.21 -29.01
C ARG A 128 39.23 -33.27 -28.86
N THR A 129 39.09 -34.20 -27.91
CA THR A 129 40.05 -35.30 -27.74
C THR A 129 40.00 -36.27 -28.92
N LYS A 130 38.82 -36.62 -29.43
CA LYS A 130 38.64 -37.42 -30.65
C LYS A 130 39.30 -36.75 -31.85
N ARG A 131 39.01 -35.47 -32.11
CA ARG A 131 39.65 -34.72 -33.21
C ARG A 131 41.18 -34.65 -33.05
N ALA A 132 41.68 -34.49 -31.83
CA ALA A 132 43.12 -34.50 -31.58
C ALA A 132 43.72 -35.89 -31.85
N ALA A 133 43.05 -36.97 -31.45
CA ALA A 133 43.47 -38.34 -31.73
C ALA A 133 43.44 -38.64 -33.23
N ASP A 134 42.36 -38.25 -33.93
CA ASP A 134 42.24 -38.39 -35.39
C ASP A 134 43.32 -37.58 -36.12
N ALA A 135 43.66 -36.38 -35.65
CA ALA A 135 44.73 -35.57 -36.22
C ALA A 135 46.12 -36.21 -35.99
N VAL A 136 46.33 -36.86 -34.84
CA VAL A 136 47.56 -37.60 -34.55
C VAL A 136 47.64 -38.88 -35.38
N ALA A 137 46.54 -39.61 -35.54
CA ALA A 137 46.46 -40.80 -36.40
C ALA A 137 46.62 -40.45 -37.89
N ALA A 138 46.06 -39.33 -38.35
CA ALA A 138 46.28 -38.81 -39.70
C ALA A 138 47.70 -38.26 -39.92
N SER A 139 48.49 -38.10 -38.85
CA SER A 139 49.91 -37.71 -38.90
C SER A 139 50.88 -38.89 -38.82
N GLU A 140 50.39 -40.14 -38.91
CA GLU A 140 51.27 -41.31 -39.03
C GLU A 140 52.20 -41.14 -40.26
N PRO A 141 53.53 -41.28 -40.08
CA PRO A 141 54.49 -40.72 -41.02
C PRO A 141 54.55 -41.54 -42.32
N GLN A 142 54.06 -40.97 -43.41
CA GLN A 142 54.54 -41.32 -44.76
C GLN A 142 56.03 -40.95 -44.86
N PRO A 143 56.90 -41.85 -45.35
CA PRO A 143 58.32 -41.53 -45.50
C PRO A 143 58.55 -40.58 -46.69
N ALA A 144 59.49 -39.66 -46.48
CA ALA A 144 60.17 -38.79 -47.46
C ALA A 144 59.45 -37.51 -47.92
N SER A 145 59.91 -36.35 -47.46
CA SER A 145 61.04 -35.64 -48.09
C SER A 145 61.30 -34.30 -47.40
N SER A 146 62.57 -34.04 -47.11
CA SER A 146 63.09 -32.82 -46.52
C SER A 146 63.07 -31.67 -47.53
N ALA A 147 62.30 -30.62 -47.25
CA ALA A 147 62.51 -29.31 -47.87
C ALA A 147 62.20 -28.20 -46.84
N PRO A 148 63.12 -27.24 -46.59
CA PRO A 148 62.93 -26.22 -45.59
C PRO A 148 62.04 -25.10 -46.13
N LYS A 149 61.03 -24.68 -45.36
CA LYS A 149 60.25 -23.45 -45.60
C LYS A 149 60.58 -22.38 -44.54
N PRO A 150 60.60 -21.10 -44.92
CA PRO A 150 61.22 -19.99 -44.16
C PRO A 150 60.43 -19.55 -42.90
N PRO A 151 61.06 -18.81 -41.96
CA PRO A 151 60.56 -18.63 -40.60
C PRO A 151 59.35 -17.70 -40.49
N LEU A 152 58.38 -18.13 -39.65
CA LEU A 152 57.24 -17.32 -39.21
C LEU A 152 57.70 -16.16 -38.32
N LYS A 153 57.17 -14.97 -38.62
CA LYS A 153 57.32 -13.75 -37.82
C LYS A 153 56.49 -13.88 -36.55
N LYS A 154 57.13 -13.69 -35.39
CA LYS A 154 56.48 -13.62 -34.08
C LYS A 154 55.65 -12.33 -33.99
N THR A 155 54.33 -12.44 -34.00
CA THR A 155 53.45 -11.35 -33.57
C THR A 155 53.22 -11.47 -32.07
N VAL A 156 53.63 -10.43 -31.34
CA VAL A 156 53.38 -10.26 -29.91
C VAL A 156 51.87 -10.06 -29.71
N PRO A 157 51.20 -10.73 -28.75
CA PRO A 157 49.81 -10.42 -28.45
C PRO A 157 49.72 -9.03 -27.81
N ALA A 158 48.99 -8.13 -28.47
CA ALA A 158 48.65 -6.83 -27.92
C ALA A 158 47.79 -6.97 -26.66
N LYS A 159 48.06 -6.11 -25.67
CA LYS A 159 47.35 -6.01 -24.39
C LYS A 159 45.83 -5.88 -24.60
N PRO A 160 44.98 -6.46 -23.73
CA PRO A 160 43.53 -6.36 -23.89
C PRO A 160 43.09 -4.91 -23.66
N ALA A 161 42.52 -4.30 -24.70
CA ALA A 161 41.86 -3.01 -24.59
C ALA A 161 40.68 -3.11 -23.61
N LYS A 162 40.60 -2.15 -22.69
CA LYS A 162 39.54 -2.03 -21.68
C LYS A 162 38.20 -1.92 -22.41
N LYS A 163 37.33 -2.92 -22.27
CA LYS A 163 35.97 -2.85 -22.79
C LYS A 163 35.21 -1.78 -22.00
N ASP A 164 34.64 -0.82 -22.70
CA ASP A 164 33.88 0.29 -22.11
C ASP A 164 32.63 -0.23 -21.40
N MET A 165 32.58 -0.06 -20.07
CA MET A 165 31.42 -0.35 -19.21
C MET A 165 30.13 0.34 -19.70
N ARG A 166 30.25 1.49 -20.38
CA ARG A 166 29.11 2.18 -21.02
C ARG A 166 28.48 1.40 -22.16
N SER A 167 29.24 0.58 -22.88
CA SER A 167 28.69 -0.29 -23.92
C SER A 167 27.87 -1.44 -23.32
N LEU A 168 28.17 -1.85 -22.08
CA LEU A 168 27.45 -2.91 -21.37
C LEU A 168 26.11 -2.44 -20.80
N MET A 169 25.90 -1.12 -20.63
CA MET A 169 24.66 -0.56 -20.06
C MET A 169 23.68 -0.01 -21.11
N LYS A 170 23.88 -0.29 -22.40
CA LYS A 170 23.00 0.18 -23.51
C LYS A 170 21.55 -0.33 -23.47
N GLY A 171 21.21 -1.22 -22.52
CA GLY A 171 19.84 -1.73 -22.33
C GLY A 171 19.12 -1.22 -21.07
N VAL A 172 19.75 -0.36 -20.25
CA VAL A 172 19.11 0.10 -19.01
C VAL A 172 18.16 1.26 -19.30
N VAL A 173 16.87 0.95 -19.40
CA VAL A 173 15.79 1.95 -19.44
C VAL A 173 15.44 2.36 -18.01
N VAL A 174 15.88 3.56 -17.61
CA VAL A 174 15.44 4.17 -16.35
C VAL A 174 14.06 4.80 -16.58
N LYS A 175 13.01 4.22 -15.97
CA LYS A 175 11.67 4.83 -15.95
C LYS A 175 11.72 6.09 -15.09
N LYS A 176 11.72 7.26 -15.75
CA LYS A 176 11.61 8.58 -15.10
C LYS A 176 10.35 8.60 -14.24
N LYS A 177 10.53 8.67 -12.91
CA LYS A 177 9.43 8.88 -11.96
C LYS A 177 8.89 10.29 -12.21
N ALA A 178 7.67 10.39 -12.72
CA ALA A 178 6.99 11.65 -12.91
C ALA A 178 6.84 12.32 -11.54
N ALA A 179 7.38 13.54 -11.42
CA ALA A 179 7.08 14.43 -10.31
C ALA A 179 5.59 14.77 -10.35
N LYS A 180 4.90 14.59 -9.22
CA LYS A 180 3.53 15.07 -9.02
C LYS A 180 3.54 16.61 -9.13
N PRO A 181 2.67 17.23 -9.94
CA PRO A 181 2.36 18.64 -9.75
C PRO A 181 1.37 18.80 -8.59
N ALA A 182 1.63 19.82 -7.77
CA ALA A 182 0.78 20.30 -6.70
C ALA A 182 -0.49 20.99 -7.23
N ASP A 183 -1.47 21.09 -6.34
CA ASP A 183 -2.89 21.36 -6.55
C ASP A 183 -3.28 22.62 -7.33
N LYS A 184 -4.40 22.51 -8.08
CA LYS A 184 -5.44 23.54 -8.17
C LYS A 184 -6.83 22.89 -8.29
N ALA A 185 -7.71 23.30 -7.37
CA ALA A 185 -9.13 22.96 -7.31
C ALA A 185 -9.93 23.58 -8.47
N ALA A 186 -10.88 22.81 -9.01
CA ALA A 186 -12.11 23.29 -9.67
C ALA A 186 -13.10 22.11 -9.88
N ASP A 187 -14.04 21.99 -8.94
CA ASP A 187 -15.50 21.77 -9.07
C ASP A 187 -16.12 20.99 -10.27
N LYS A 188 -16.99 20.02 -9.91
CA LYS A 188 -18.15 19.40 -10.65
C LYS A 188 -17.87 18.63 -11.96
N THR A 189 -18.46 17.48 -12.27
CA THR A 189 -19.57 16.68 -11.75
C THR A 189 -19.45 15.30 -12.40
N ALA A 190 -19.82 14.25 -11.66
CA ALA A 190 -19.92 12.89 -12.17
C ALA A 190 -21.22 12.68 -12.95
N ASP A 191 -21.17 11.84 -14.00
CA ASP A 191 -22.28 10.96 -14.31
C ASP A 191 -21.75 9.58 -14.74
N LYS A 192 -22.17 8.55 -14.00
CA LYS A 192 -21.96 7.14 -14.31
C LYS A 192 -23.22 6.41 -13.86
N ASP A 193 -24.14 6.24 -14.82
CA ASP A 193 -25.21 5.26 -14.75
C ASP A 193 -24.62 3.84 -14.68
N LYS A 194 -24.82 3.15 -13.56
CA LYS A 194 -24.75 1.68 -13.47
C LYS A 194 -25.85 1.12 -12.57
N LYS A 195 -26.88 0.65 -13.26
CA LYS A 195 -27.83 -0.42 -12.93
C LYS A 195 -27.20 -1.56 -12.11
N ARG A 196 -27.75 -1.83 -10.92
CA ARG A 196 -27.56 -3.06 -10.12
C ARG A 196 -28.72 -4.01 -10.37
N PRO A 197 -28.50 -5.34 -10.45
CA PRO A 197 -29.50 -6.32 -10.06
C PRO A 197 -29.21 -6.83 -8.64
N ALA A 198 -30.31 -7.12 -7.94
CA ALA A 198 -30.40 -7.69 -6.61
C ALA A 198 -30.20 -9.20 -6.67
N GLU A 199 -29.47 -9.77 -5.70
CA GLU A 199 -29.59 -11.16 -5.25
C GLU A 199 -28.74 -11.35 -4.00
N ASP A 200 -29.37 -11.69 -2.88
CA ASP A 200 -28.90 -12.55 -1.78
C ASP A 200 -29.63 -12.23 -0.47
N ASP A 201 -30.94 -12.50 -0.45
CA ASP A 201 -31.75 -12.59 0.76
C ASP A 201 -32.28 -14.02 0.87
N ALA A 202 -31.39 -14.97 1.19
CA ALA A 202 -31.75 -16.39 1.31
C ALA A 202 -30.84 -17.22 2.25
N ARG A 203 -30.03 -16.60 3.13
CA ARG A 203 -29.15 -17.35 4.05
C ARG A 203 -29.41 -17.14 5.54
N GLU A 204 -30.42 -16.37 5.93
CA GLU A 204 -30.71 -16.05 7.34
C GLU A 204 -31.96 -16.76 7.92
N ALA A 205 -32.37 -17.91 7.39
CA ALA A 205 -33.53 -18.68 7.90
C ALA A 205 -33.20 -20.09 8.42
N LYS A 206 -31.92 -20.40 8.71
CA LYS A 206 -31.51 -21.70 9.27
C LYS A 206 -30.64 -21.64 10.52
N ARG A 207 -30.58 -20.50 11.22
CA ARG A 207 -29.82 -20.34 12.47
C ARG A 207 -30.61 -19.57 13.54
N ARG A 208 -31.72 -20.14 14.00
CA ARG A 208 -32.45 -19.89 15.27
C ARG A 208 -33.78 -20.66 15.16
N ALA A 209 -34.16 -21.67 15.97
CA ALA A 209 -33.80 -22.04 17.34
C ALA A 209 -33.83 -20.88 18.32
#